data_AF-A0A498EBT0-F1
#
_entry.id   AF-A0A498EBT0-F1
#
_cell.length_a   1.000
_cell.length_b   1.000
_cell.length_c   1.000
_cell.angle_alpha   90.00
_cell.angle_beta   90.00
_cell.angle_gamma   90.00
#
_symmetry.space_group_name_H-M   'P 1'
#
loop_
_entity.id
_entity.type
_entity.pdbx_description
1 polymer ?
#
loop_
_entity_poly.entity_id
_entity_poly.type
_entity_poly.pdbx_seq_one_letter_code
_entity_poly.pdbx_strand_id
1 'polypeptide(L)' 'MWDQAFEELLRKHLSLLEPEDEITADLSLRDFGLDSMGMVALLSGLEDAYNVRFVDDALNFENFATPATLWKTVSAMR' A
#
# COMPACT_ATOMS: atom_id res chain seq x y z
N MET A 1 -2.54 -4.09 12.94
CA MET A 1 -2.60 -5.33 12.14
C MET A 1 -3.51 -5.05 10.98
N TRP A 2 -3.03 -5.22 9.74
CA TRP A 2 -3.84 -5.06 8.53
C TRP A 2 -4.59 -6.35 8.21
N ASP A 3 -5.51 -6.27 7.26
CA ASP A 3 -6.26 -7.43 6.79
C ASP A 3 -5.63 -8.07 5.53
N GLN A 4 -6.19 -9.22 5.12
CA GLN A 4 -5.70 -9.98 3.99
C GLN A 4 -5.87 -9.25 2.66
N ALA A 5 -6.93 -8.46 2.49
CA ALA A 5 -7.19 -7.74 1.23
C ALA A 5 -6.12 -6.67 0.99
N PHE A 6 -5.70 -5.98 2.06
CA PHE A 6 -4.59 -5.05 2.00
C PHE A 6 -3.29 -5.71 1.55
N GLU A 7 -2.96 -6.85 2.15
CA GLU A 7 -1.73 -7.58 1.85
C GLU A 7 -1.72 -8.09 0.40
N GLU A 8 -2.84 -8.66 -0.07
CA GLU A 8 -2.99 -9.11 -1.45
C GLU A 8 -2.86 -7.97 -2.47
N LEU A 9 -3.35 -6.77 -2.14
CA LEU A 9 -3.14 -5.58 -2.96
C LEU A 9 -1.65 -5.22 -3.02
N LEU A 10 -0.96 -5.17 -1.88
CA LEU A 10 0.48 -4.89 -1.85
C LEU A 10 1.26 -5.88 -2.72
N ARG A 11 1.03 -7.19 -2.56
CA ARG A 11 1.74 -8.24 -3.32
C ARG A 11 1.58 -8.09 -4.84
N LYS A 12 0.45 -7.55 -5.32
CA LYS A 12 0.23 -7.31 -6.77
C LYS A 12 1.08 -6.16 -7.31
N HIS A 13 1.51 -5.23 -6.45
CA HIS A 13 2.25 -4.04 -6.84
C HIS A 13 3.74 -4.10 -6.44
N LEU A 14 4.12 -5.04 -5.58
CA LEU A 14 5.51 -5.27 -5.17
C LEU A 14 6.14 -6.35 -6.06
N SER A 15 6.58 -5.96 -7.25
CA SER A 15 7.12 -6.88 -8.28
C SER A 15 8.42 -7.59 -7.88
N LEU A 16 9.14 -7.07 -6.89
CA LEU A 16 10.38 -7.64 -6.38
C LEU A 16 10.19 -8.48 -5.10
N LEU A 17 8.95 -8.58 -4.60
CA LEU A 17 8.61 -9.41 -3.46
C LEU A 17 8.30 -10.84 -3.91
N GLU A 18 8.96 -11.84 -3.33
CA GLU A 18 8.66 -13.23 -3.64
C GLU A 18 7.33 -13.67 -2.99
N PRO A 19 6.60 -14.64 -3.56
CA PRO A 19 5.34 -15.12 -2.99
C PRO A 19 5.47 -15.65 -1.56
N GLU A 20 6.64 -16.17 -1.21
CA GLU A 20 6.95 -16.74 0.11
C GLU A 20 7.41 -15.68 1.12
N ASP A 21 7.74 -14.47 0.66
CA ASP A 21 8.22 -13.40 1.54
C ASP A 21 7.10 -12.87 2.43
N GLU A 22 7.46 -12.61 3.68
CA GLU A 22 6.59 -11.93 4.65
C GLU A 22 6.61 -10.42 4.42
N ILE A 23 5.43 -9.81 4.35
CA ILE A 23 5.32 -8.35 4.34
C ILE A 23 5.41 -7.86 5.78
N THR A 24 6.54 -7.28 6.16
CA THR A 24 6.73 -6.69 7.48
C THR A 24 6.23 -5.23 7.52
N ALA A 25 5.96 -4.72 8.73
CA ALA A 25 5.43 -3.37 8.93
C ALA A 25 6.38 -2.25 8.45
N ASP A 26 7.68 -2.53 8.49
CA ASP A 26 8.81 -1.66 8.17
C ASP A 26 9.39 -1.91 6.77
N LEU A 27 8.83 -2.87 6.01
CA LEU A 27 9.25 -3.16 4.64
C LEU A 27 9.15 -1.90 3.77
N SER A 28 10.22 -1.61 3.02
CA SER A 28 10.25 -0.47 2.11
C SER A 28 9.49 -0.81 0.83
N LEU A 29 8.30 -0.25 0.63
CA LEU A 29 7.49 -0.59 -0.55
C LEU A 29 8.22 -0.25 -1.86
N ARG A 30 9.01 0.84 -1.84
CA ARG A 30 9.80 1.30 -2.99
C ARG A 30 10.93 0.34 -3.36
N ASP A 31 11.65 -0.17 -2.36
CA ASP A 31 12.76 -1.10 -2.60
C ASP A 31 12.25 -2.44 -3.14
N PHE A 32 10.97 -2.74 -2.93
CA PHE A 32 10.28 -3.94 -3.43
C PHE A 32 9.48 -3.71 -4.72
N GLY A 33 9.73 -2.61 -5.43
CA GLY A 33 9.23 -2.40 -6.80
C GLY A 33 8.00 -1.51 -6.92
N LEU A 34 7.57 -0.84 -5.84
CA LEU A 34 6.52 0.16 -5.93
C LEU A 34 7.06 1.45 -6.58
N ASP A 35 6.73 1.65 -7.85
CA ASP A 35 7.03 2.86 -8.61
C ASP A 35 5.85 3.85 -8.61
N SER A 36 5.99 4.97 -9.33
CA SER A 36 4.94 6.01 -9.41
C SER A 36 3.64 5.50 -10.03
N MET A 37 3.69 4.59 -11.01
CA MET A 37 2.49 4.05 -11.64
C MET A 37 1.82 2.98 -10.76
N GLY A 38 2.64 2.12 -10.14
CA GLY A 38 2.22 1.15 -9.14
C GLY A 38 1.56 1.81 -7.94
N MET A 39 2.06 2.98 -7.51
CA MET A 39 1.44 3.78 -6.45
C MET A 39 0.02 4.23 -6.81
N VAL A 40 -0.18 4.78 -8.02
CA VAL A 40 -1.51 5.23 -8.47
C VAL A 40 -2.47 4.05 -8.60
N ALA A 41 -1.99 2.92 -9.13
CA ALA A 41 -2.80 1.70 -9.23
C ALA A 41 -3.17 1.11 -7.86
N LEU A 42 -2.21 1.09 -6.93
CA LEU A 42 -2.44 0.66 -5.55
C LEU A 42 -3.45 1.57 -4.87
N LEU A 43 -3.34 2.89 -5.04
CA LEU A 43 -4.27 3.86 -4.48
C LEU A 43 -5.70 3.59 -4.98
N SER A 44 -5.89 3.44 -6.28
CA SER A 44 -7.20 3.09 -6.86
C SER A 44 -7.74 1.78 -6.27
N GLY A 45 -6.90 0.76 -6.13
CA GLY A 45 -7.29 -0.52 -5.54
C GLY A 45 -7.69 -0.42 -4.07
N LEU A 46 -7.04 0.46 -3.29
CA LEU A 46 -7.41 0.74 -1.90
C LEU A 46 -8.72 1.51 -1.80
N GLU A 47 -8.94 2.52 -2.65
CA GLU A 47 -10.20 3.27 -2.70
C GLU A 47 -11.38 2.33 -2.98
N ASP A 48 -11.22 1.45 -3.97
CA ASP A 48 -12.25 0.48 -4.35
C ASP A 48 -12.49 -0.57 -3.25
N ALA A 49 -11.41 -1.11 -2.65
CA ALA A 49 -11.52 -2.16 -1.64
C ALA A 49 -12.11 -1.68 -0.30
N TYR A 50 -11.79 -0.44 0.10
CA TYR A 50 -12.19 0.11 1.39
C TYR A 50 -13.30 1.16 1.31
N ASN A 51 -13.74 1.51 0.10
CA ASN A 51 -14.71 2.57 -0.16
C ASN A 51 -14.29 3.91 0.50
N VAL A 52 -12.99 4.21 0.39
CA VAL A 52 -12.36 5.44 0.88
C VAL A 52 -11.95 6.31 -0.30
N ARG A 53 -11.59 7.57 -0.03
CA ARG A 53 -11.05 8.47 -1.05
C ARG A 53 -9.82 9.18 -0.53
N PHE A 54 -8.70 9.03 -1.23
CA PHE A 54 -7.47 9.74 -0.93
C PHE A 54 -7.59 11.15 -1.51
N VAL A 55 -7.51 12.15 -0.64
CA VAL A 55 -7.38 13.57 -1.02
C VAL A 55 -5.90 13.92 -1.17
N ASP A 56 -5.57 14.97 -1.93
CA ASP A 56 -4.21 15.27 -2.42
C ASP A 56 -3.07 15.10 -1.39
N ASP A 57 -3.28 15.45 -0.11
CA ASP A 57 -2.27 15.29 0.95
C ASP A 57 -1.89 13.82 1.22
N ALA A 58 -2.78 12.87 0.91
CA ALA A 58 -2.58 11.46 1.13
C ALA A 58 -1.73 10.78 0.04
N LEU A 59 -1.55 11.42 -1.11
CA LEU A 59 -0.63 11.01 -2.18
C LEU A 59 0.86 11.28 -1.85
N ASN A 60 1.16 11.74 -0.63
CA ASN A 60 2.53 11.94 -0.22
C ASN A 60 3.30 10.62 -0.22
N PHE A 61 4.47 10.61 -0.85
CA PHE A 61 5.40 9.49 -0.89
C PHE A 61 5.73 8.89 0.48
N GLU A 62 5.71 9.70 1.53
CA GLU A 62 5.90 9.24 2.92
C GLU A 62 4.82 8.21 3.34
N ASN A 63 3.58 8.36 2.87
CA ASN A 63 2.49 7.41 3.18
C ASN A 63 2.70 6.05 2.54
N PHE A 64 3.48 5.99 1.46
CA PHE A 64 3.83 4.77 0.74
C PHE A 64 5.25 4.31 1.04
N ALA A 65 5.87 4.81 2.12
CA ALA A 65 7.19 4.35 2.53
C ALA A 65 7.12 2.88 2.99
N THR A 66 6.15 2.54 3.83
CA THR A 66 6.01 1.21 4.43
C THR A 66 4.55 0.75 4.52
N PRO A 67 4.28 -0.57 4.58
CA PRO A 67 2.94 -1.12 4.81
C PRO A 67 2.24 -0.54 6.05
N ALA A 68 2.98 -0.32 7.15
CA ALA A 68 2.39 0.20 8.37
C ALA A 68 1.88 1.64 8.23
N THR A 69 2.65 2.51 7.57
CA THR A 69 2.24 3.90 7.34
C THR A 69 1.04 3.94 6.39
N LEU A 70 1.07 3.16 5.32
CA LEU A 70 -0.03 3.10 4.36
C LEU A 70 -1.32 2.57 5.00
N TRP A 71 -1.22 1.49 5.78
CA TRP A 71 -2.36 0.93 6.49
C TRP A 71 -2.95 1.90 7.50
N LYS A 72 -2.10 2.66 8.22
CA LYS A 72 -2.54 3.69 9.16
C LYS A 72 -3.35 4.78 8.45
N THR A 73 -2.93 5.19 7.26
CA THR A 73 -3.64 6.17 6.44
C THR A 73 -5.01 5.64 5.99
N VAL A 74 -5.06 4.41 5.44
CA VAL A 74 -6.33 3.76 5.04
C VAL A 74 -7.27 3.62 6.24
N SER A 75 -6.75 3.16 7.37
CA SER A 75 -7.53 2.94 8.59
C SER A 75 -8.09 4.22 9.21
N ALA A 76 -7.44 5.37 8.97
CA ALA A 76 -7.92 6.66 9.46
C ALA A 76 -9.05 7.26 8.60
N MET A 77 -9.25 6.74 7.38
CA MET A 77 -10.27 7.22 6.44
C MET A 77 -11.54 6.37 6.42
N ARG A 78 -11.50 5.19 7.04
CA ARG A 78 -12.59 4.22 7.12
C ARG A 78 -13.51 4.51 8.32
#